data_AF-A0A535SPT2-F1
#
_entry.id   AF-A0A535SPT2-F1
#
_cell.length_a   1.000
_cell.length_b   1.000
_cell.length_c   1.000
_cell.angle_alpha   90.00
_cell.angle_beta   90.00
_cell.angle_gamma   90.00
#
_symmetry.space_group_name_H-M   'P 1'
#
loop_
_entity.id
_entity.type
_entity.pdbx_description
1 polymer ?
#
loop_
_entity_poly.entity_id
_entity_poly.type
_entity_poly.pdbx_seq_one_letter_code
_entity_poly.pdbx_strand_id
1 'polypeptide(L)'
;MRLTERLSARTLLLGGVMSVILVLFIGPEQDPDFWWHLRIGRWMVENGMLPSTDIFTFSASSHVWTDHEYLTEILMWLVYSKLGLTALVLAFGLLTWGGFWLIYRQVARQPFVFVGLGLAIGAVAGSPIWGPRAQMITFALTCLELYWLHGYLRGRSRALNFFPFVMVLWANLHGGWVIGFVWLGVALASELFMWAWDQDNPAHRMHVRRLAVITAASVFAVAVTPHLFSLYPYPFQTQGSVAQQKLIVEWFSSCWWAASPCAGRRFTSFC
;
A
#
# COMPACT_ATOMS: atom_id res chain seq x y z
N MET A 1 13.92 36.32 12.65
CA MET A 1 12.70 35.62 12.18
C MET A 1 11.69 35.58 13.32
N ARG A 2 10.60 36.33 13.21
CA ARG A 2 9.63 36.50 14.31
C ARG A 2 8.68 35.29 14.34
N LEU A 3 8.25 34.87 15.54
CA LEU A 3 7.31 33.74 15.75
C LEU A 3 6.02 33.88 14.91
N THR A 4 5.60 35.12 14.64
CA THR A 4 4.46 35.46 13.78
C THR A 4 4.66 35.11 12.30
N GLU A 5 5.89 35.04 11.80
CA GLU A 5 6.18 34.58 10.42
C GLU A 5 6.12 33.05 10.32
N ARG A 6 6.35 32.32 11.42
CA ARG A 6 6.28 30.85 11.47
C ARG A 6 4.85 30.33 11.60
N LEU A 7 3.99 31.04 12.33
CA LEU A 7 2.58 30.69 12.59
C LEU A 7 1.63 31.37 11.59
N SER A 8 1.89 31.20 10.29
CA SER A 8 0.93 31.64 9.26
C SER A 8 -0.33 30.77 9.28
N ALA A 9 -1.47 31.28 8.79
CA ALA A 9 -2.71 30.51 8.65
C ALA A 9 -2.48 29.20 7.86
N ARG A 10 -1.57 29.24 6.88
CA ARG A 10 -1.14 28.05 6.13
C ARG A 10 -0.45 27.02 7.03
N THR A 11 0.53 27.43 7.84
CA THR A 11 1.26 26.53 8.73
C THR A 11 0.33 25.94 9.79
N LEU A 12 -0.56 26.77 10.36
CA LEU A 12 -1.52 26.33 11.37
C LEU A 12 -2.52 25.32 10.81
N LEU A 13 -3.12 25.58 9.64
CA LEU A 13 -4.10 24.69 9.03
C LEU A 13 -3.45 23.37 8.60
N LEU A 14 -2.36 23.42 7.84
CA LEU A 14 -1.71 22.20 7.34
C LEU A 14 -1.05 21.40 8.47
N GLY A 15 -0.39 22.08 9.41
CA GLY A 15 0.19 21.45 10.59
C GLY A 15 -0.88 20.82 11.47
N GLY A 16 -2.00 21.52 11.70
CA GLY A 16 -3.15 21.00 12.43
C GLY A 16 -3.75 19.76 11.76
N VAL A 17 -4.05 19.83 10.46
CA VAL A 17 -4.56 18.68 9.69
C VAL A 17 -3.60 17.50 9.75
N MET A 18 -2.30 17.69 9.49
CA MET A 18 -1.33 16.60 9.54
C MET A 18 -1.16 16.01 10.95
N SER A 19 -1.36 16.81 12.00
CA SER A 19 -1.33 16.33 13.39
C SER A 19 -2.56 15.50 13.72
N VAL A 20 -3.75 15.95 13.29
CA VAL A 20 -5.00 15.18 13.46
C VAL A 20 -4.93 13.86 12.69
N ILE A 21 -4.39 13.87 11.47
CA ILE A 21 -4.16 12.67 10.66
C ILE A 21 -3.24 11.69 11.39
N LEU A 22 -2.16 12.19 12.02
CA LEU A 22 -1.27 11.33 12.80
C LEU A 22 -2.00 10.67 13.98
N VAL A 23 -2.81 11.43 14.73
CA VAL A 23 -3.61 10.91 15.84
C VAL A 23 -4.61 9.86 15.35
N LEU A 24 -5.24 10.07 14.19
CA LEU A 24 -6.16 9.12 13.58
C LEU A 24 -5.48 7.76 13.28
N PHE A 25 -4.21 7.77 12.86
CA PHE A 25 -3.50 6.54 12.49
C PHE A 25 -2.87 5.80 13.68
N ILE A 26 -2.78 6.44 14.85
CA ILE A 26 -2.28 5.82 16.10
C ILE A 26 -3.47 5.41 16.99
N GLY A 27 -4.63 5.14 16.37
CA GLY A 27 -5.82 4.67 17.07
C GLY A 27 -5.65 3.29 17.73
N PRO A 28 -6.58 2.88 18.60
CA PRO A 28 -6.59 1.53 19.14
C PRO A 28 -6.70 0.49 18.02
N GLU A 29 -6.05 -0.65 18.21
CA GLU A 29 -6.15 -1.78 17.29
C GLU A 29 -7.59 -2.32 17.24
N GLN A 30 -8.12 -2.52 16.04
CA GLN A 30 -9.49 -3.00 15.81
C GLN A 30 -9.58 -4.12 14.78
N ASP A 31 -8.46 -4.46 14.13
CA ASP A 31 -8.41 -5.47 13.10
C ASP A 31 -8.47 -6.88 13.69
N PRO A 32 -9.44 -7.72 13.30
CA PRO A 32 -9.49 -9.11 13.72
C PRO A 32 -8.26 -9.92 13.28
N ASP A 33 -7.69 -9.61 12.11
CA ASP A 33 -6.60 -10.40 11.52
C ASP A 33 -5.23 -10.05 12.13
N PHE A 34 -5.12 -8.95 12.86
CA PHE A 34 -3.89 -8.48 13.48
C PHE A 34 -3.20 -9.54 14.36
N TRP A 35 -3.98 -10.26 15.18
CA TRP A 35 -3.43 -11.27 16.07
C TRP A 35 -2.94 -12.52 15.31
N TRP A 36 -3.52 -12.79 14.15
CA TRP A 36 -3.03 -13.84 13.26
C TRP A 36 -1.63 -13.52 12.76
N HIS A 37 -1.43 -12.30 12.23
CA HIS A 37 -0.12 -11.81 11.76
C HIS A 37 0.96 -11.90 12.85
N LEU A 38 0.63 -11.54 14.09
CA LEU A 38 1.58 -11.68 15.22
C LEU A 38 1.90 -13.15 15.52
N ARG A 39 0.91 -14.03 15.49
CA ARG A 39 1.10 -15.45 15.83
C ARG A 39 1.86 -16.20 14.74
N ILE A 40 1.59 -15.92 13.47
CA ILE A 40 2.37 -16.52 12.39
C ILE A 40 3.80 -15.97 12.35
N GLY A 41 3.99 -14.66 12.54
CA GLY A 41 5.31 -14.05 12.66
C GLY A 41 6.14 -14.64 13.81
N ARG A 42 5.49 -14.88 14.95
CA ARG A 42 6.09 -15.62 16.08
C ARG A 42 6.51 -17.01 15.68
N TRP A 43 5.62 -17.75 15.02
CA TRP A 43 5.89 -19.12 14.58
C TRP A 43 7.09 -19.18 13.63
N MET A 44 7.17 -18.26 12.65
CA MET A 44 8.30 -18.19 11.72
C MET A 44 9.62 -17.92 12.43
N VAL A 45 9.64 -17.01 13.40
CA VAL A 45 10.85 -16.72 14.20
C VAL A 45 11.26 -17.92 15.07
N GLU A 46 10.29 -18.62 15.67
CA GLU A 46 10.54 -19.79 16.52
C GLU A 46 11.04 -21.01 15.72
N ASN A 47 10.57 -21.20 14.48
CA ASN A 47 10.90 -22.38 13.66
C ASN A 47 12.00 -22.11 12.62
N GLY A 48 12.32 -20.86 12.30
CA GLY A 48 13.34 -20.50 11.33
C GLY A 48 12.98 -20.85 9.88
N MET A 49 11.69 -21.01 9.57
CA MET A 49 11.20 -21.37 8.23
C MET A 49 9.85 -20.70 7.93
N LEU A 50 9.53 -20.60 6.64
CA LEU A 50 8.24 -20.13 6.17
C LEU A 50 7.20 -21.27 6.16
N PRO A 51 5.93 -21.00 6.53
CA PRO A 51 4.87 -21.99 6.45
C PRO A 51 4.61 -22.37 4.99
N SER A 52 4.51 -23.67 4.69
CA SER A 52 4.11 -24.17 3.36
C SER A 52 2.62 -24.47 3.27
N THR A 53 1.93 -24.54 4.40
CA THR A 53 0.51 -24.84 4.54
C THR A 53 -0.14 -23.89 5.52
N ASP A 54 -1.46 -23.77 5.47
CA ASP A 54 -2.22 -23.06 6.49
C ASP A 54 -2.18 -23.86 7.81
N ILE A 55 -1.41 -23.38 8.78
CA ILE A 55 -1.16 -24.07 10.06
C ILE A 55 -2.21 -23.78 11.14
N PHE A 56 -3.08 -22.79 10.91
CA PHE A 56 -4.06 -22.34 11.90
C PHE A 56 -5.50 -22.60 11.46
N THR A 57 -5.72 -23.09 10.24
CA THR A 57 -7.02 -23.60 9.80
C THR A 57 -7.42 -24.89 10.52
N PHE A 58 -8.69 -24.99 10.88
CA PHE A 58 -9.28 -26.17 11.51
C PHE A 58 -9.71 -27.24 10.48
N SER A 59 -10.15 -26.83 9.30
CA SER A 59 -10.82 -27.72 8.32
C SER A 59 -10.02 -28.01 7.06
N ALA A 60 -8.93 -27.28 6.81
CA ALA A 60 -8.17 -27.35 5.55
C ALA A 60 -6.66 -27.47 5.77
N SER A 61 -6.22 -28.34 6.70
CA SER A 61 -4.80 -28.46 7.12
C SER A 61 -3.81 -28.86 6.01
N SER A 62 -4.29 -29.33 4.87
CA SER A 62 -3.46 -29.64 3.68
C SER A 62 -3.45 -28.52 2.64
N HIS A 63 -4.11 -27.39 2.89
CA HIS A 63 -4.14 -26.26 1.97
C HIS A 63 -2.75 -25.62 1.87
N VAL A 64 -2.20 -25.61 0.66
CA VAL A 64 -0.93 -24.94 0.37
C VAL A 64 -1.16 -23.44 0.42
N TRP A 65 -0.43 -22.78 1.30
CA TRP A 65 -0.51 -21.34 1.49
C TRP A 65 0.84 -20.71 1.15
N THR A 66 0.82 -19.69 0.31
CA THR A 66 1.99 -18.84 0.04
C THR A 66 1.81 -17.55 0.83
N ASP A 67 2.58 -17.45 1.90
CA ASP A 67 2.61 -16.25 2.72
C ASP A 67 3.38 -15.13 2.00
N HIS A 68 2.63 -14.15 1.52
CA HIS A 68 3.12 -12.99 0.78
C HIS A 68 3.38 -11.77 1.68
N GLU A 69 3.19 -11.92 2.99
CA GLU A 69 3.38 -10.89 4.01
C GLU A 69 4.44 -11.29 5.06
N TYR A 70 5.09 -12.42 4.85
CA TYR A 70 5.98 -13.07 5.81
C TYR A 70 6.99 -12.13 6.48
N LEU A 71 7.64 -11.22 5.73
CA LEU A 71 8.62 -10.31 6.29
C LEU A 71 7.96 -9.27 7.19
N THR A 72 6.77 -8.79 6.81
CA THR A 72 5.99 -7.87 7.63
C THR A 72 5.58 -8.55 8.93
N GLU A 73 5.09 -9.78 8.87
CA GLU A 73 4.66 -10.54 10.05
C GLU A 73 5.82 -10.83 11.01
N ILE A 74 6.99 -11.22 10.47
CA ILE A 74 8.23 -11.36 11.26
C ILE A 74 8.58 -10.03 11.94
N LEU A 75 8.59 -8.91 11.20
CA LEU A 75 8.90 -7.59 11.75
C LEU A 75 7.87 -7.14 12.80
N MET A 76 6.59 -7.39 12.56
CA MET A 76 5.51 -7.11 13.52
C MET A 76 5.74 -7.85 14.83
N TRP A 77 6.03 -9.16 14.77
CA TRP A 77 6.34 -9.95 15.96
C TRP A 77 7.60 -9.46 16.68
N LEU A 78 8.68 -9.14 15.96
CA LEU A 78 9.92 -8.68 16.57
C LEU A 78 9.77 -7.33 17.27
N VAL A 79 8.98 -6.41 16.71
CA VAL A 79 8.67 -5.11 17.34
C VAL A 79 7.75 -5.33 18.53
N TYR A 80 6.67 -6.10 18.36
CA TYR A 80 5.70 -6.38 19.41
C TYR A 80 6.33 -7.07 20.64
N SER A 81 7.15 -8.10 20.42
CA SER A 81 7.79 -8.86 21.50
C SER A 81 8.79 -8.05 22.33
N LYS A 82 9.36 -6.97 21.76
CA LYS A 82 10.36 -6.12 22.44
C LYS A 82 9.79 -4.82 22.99
N LEU A 83 8.87 -4.21 22.26
CA LEU A 83 8.40 -2.83 22.52
C LEU A 83 6.88 -2.74 22.76
N GLY A 84 6.16 -3.85 22.60
CA GLY A 84 4.72 -3.94 22.83
C GLY A 84 3.87 -3.37 21.70
N LEU A 85 2.55 -3.46 21.88
CA LEU A 85 1.54 -3.05 20.89
C LEU A 85 1.63 -1.58 20.52
N THR A 86 1.84 -0.69 21.49
CA THR A 86 1.89 0.76 21.27
C THR A 86 2.99 1.14 20.28
N ALA A 87 4.18 0.53 20.39
CA ALA A 87 5.27 0.79 19.46
C ALA A 87 4.95 0.34 18.04
N LEU A 88 4.23 -0.79 17.89
CA LEU A 88 3.83 -1.29 16.59
C LEU A 88 2.78 -0.39 15.92
N VAL A 89 1.76 0.01 16.66
CA VAL A 89 0.73 0.97 16.19
C VAL A 89 1.38 2.30 15.82
N LEU A 90 2.33 2.79 16.62
CA LEU A 90 3.09 3.99 16.28
C LEU A 90 3.91 3.82 15.00
N ALA A 91 4.58 2.68 14.81
CA ALA A 91 5.41 2.43 13.63
C ALA A 91 4.57 2.43 12.34
N PHE A 92 3.45 1.70 12.34
CA PHE A 92 2.54 1.68 11.19
C PHE A 92 1.81 3.01 11.00
N GLY A 93 1.41 3.68 12.09
CA GLY A 93 0.79 5.00 12.03
C GLY A 93 1.72 6.05 11.41
N LEU A 94 3.01 6.03 11.78
CA LEU A 94 4.03 6.89 11.17
C LEU A 94 4.32 6.52 9.72
N LEU A 95 4.27 5.24 9.36
CA LEU A 95 4.42 4.78 7.97
C LEU A 95 3.29 5.32 7.09
N THR A 96 2.03 5.15 7.51
CA THR A 96 0.85 5.68 6.81
C THR A 96 0.89 7.20 6.75
N TRP A 97 1.26 7.86 7.85
CA TRP A 97 1.46 9.31 7.89
C TRP A 97 2.54 9.78 6.92
N GLY A 98 3.63 9.01 6.78
CA GLY A 98 4.69 9.25 5.80
C GLY A 98 4.16 9.22 4.36
N GLY A 99 3.22 8.32 4.05
CA GLY A 99 2.49 8.31 2.78
C GLY A 99 1.71 9.61 2.53
N PHE A 100 0.94 10.06 3.53
CA PHE A 100 0.23 11.35 3.47
C PHE A 100 1.19 12.54 3.33
N TRP A 101 2.34 12.49 3.98
CA TRP A 101 3.38 13.51 3.84
C TRP A 101 3.94 13.55 2.41
N LEU A 102 4.16 12.39 1.78
CA LEU A 102 4.56 12.31 0.37
C LEU A 102 3.47 12.84 -0.58
N ILE A 103 2.19 12.59 -0.31
CA ILE A 103 1.08 13.21 -1.04
C ILE A 103 1.14 14.73 -0.87
N TYR A 104 1.24 15.23 0.36
CA TYR A 104 1.37 16.65 0.65
C TYR A 104 2.51 17.30 -0.15
N ARG A 105 3.69 16.66 -0.22
CA ARG A 105 4.85 17.15 -0.98
C ARG A 105 4.56 17.33 -2.48
N GLN A 106 3.67 16.54 -3.05
CA GLN A 106 3.28 16.63 -4.47
C GLN A 106 2.34 17.80 -4.71
N VAL A 107 1.43 18.07 -3.77
CA VAL A 107 0.40 19.10 -3.91
C VAL A 107 0.72 20.40 -3.17
N ALA A 108 1.89 20.52 -2.52
CA ALA A 108 2.26 21.66 -1.68
C ALA A 108 2.27 23.03 -2.37
N ARG A 109 2.26 23.07 -3.71
CA ARG A 109 2.15 24.31 -4.50
C ARG A 109 0.72 24.76 -4.77
N GLN A 110 -0.27 23.91 -4.49
CA GLN A 110 -1.69 24.24 -4.63
C GLN A 110 -2.16 25.11 -3.45
N PRO A 111 -3.32 25.79 -3.56
CA PRO A 111 -3.85 26.58 -2.46
C PRO A 111 -4.03 25.73 -1.20
N PHE A 112 -3.50 26.20 -0.08
CA PHE A 112 -3.33 25.39 1.14
C PHE A 112 -4.65 24.88 1.73
N VAL A 113 -5.77 25.58 1.49
CA VAL A 113 -7.11 25.14 1.92
C VAL A 113 -7.54 23.88 1.17
N PHE A 114 -7.38 23.83 -0.16
CA PHE A 114 -7.71 22.64 -0.95
C PHE A 114 -6.79 21.46 -0.60
N VAL A 115 -5.51 21.74 -0.34
CA VAL A 115 -4.57 20.71 0.11
C VAL A 115 -5.00 20.14 1.46
N GLY A 116 -5.25 21.00 2.46
CA GLY A 116 -5.69 20.56 3.78
C GLY A 116 -7.01 19.79 3.74
N LEU A 117 -7.99 20.28 2.97
CA LEU A 117 -9.29 19.63 2.81
C LEU A 117 -9.15 18.27 2.10
N GLY A 118 -8.38 18.20 1.01
CA GLY A 118 -8.14 16.94 0.29
C GLY A 118 -7.44 15.90 1.14
N LEU A 119 -6.43 16.29 1.93
CA LEU A 119 -5.76 15.39 2.88
C LEU A 119 -6.71 14.91 3.98
N ALA A 120 -7.51 15.82 4.55
CA ALA A 120 -8.49 15.46 5.58
C ALA A 120 -9.56 14.51 5.04
N ILE A 121 -10.11 14.77 3.85
CA ILE A 121 -11.08 13.89 3.20
C ILE A 121 -10.45 12.52 2.93
N GLY A 122 -9.23 12.47 2.38
CA GLY A 122 -8.52 11.21 2.14
C GLY A 122 -8.29 10.40 3.42
N ALA A 123 -7.91 11.08 4.51
CA ALA A 123 -7.71 10.43 5.81
C ALA A 123 -9.04 9.91 6.40
N VAL A 124 -10.13 10.65 6.30
CA VAL A 124 -11.44 10.18 6.78
C VAL A 124 -11.99 9.03 5.93
N ALA A 125 -11.84 9.13 4.60
CA ALA A 125 -12.32 8.11 3.66
C ALA A 125 -11.67 6.74 3.87
N GLY A 126 -10.40 6.70 4.28
CA GLY A 126 -9.71 5.44 4.61
C GLY A 126 -9.85 4.98 6.05
N SER A 127 -10.66 5.66 6.88
CA SER A 127 -10.82 5.32 8.31
C SER A 127 -11.12 3.84 8.63
N PRO A 128 -11.87 3.08 7.80
CA PRO A 128 -12.09 1.65 8.06
C PRO A 128 -10.85 0.75 7.84
N ILE A 129 -9.81 1.29 7.20
CA ILE A 129 -8.65 0.54 6.71
C ILE A 129 -7.41 0.84 7.57
N TRP A 130 -7.37 1.98 8.26
CA TRP A 130 -6.20 2.37 9.05
C TRP A 130 -5.97 1.45 10.24
N GLY A 131 -4.73 1.03 10.39
CA GLY A 131 -4.27 0.14 11.46
C GLY A 131 -2.91 -0.45 11.09
N PRO A 132 -2.23 -1.17 11.98
CA PRO A 132 -1.00 -1.91 11.72
C PRO A 132 -1.23 -3.15 10.85
N ARG A 133 -1.73 -2.91 9.63
CA ARG A 133 -1.92 -3.87 8.55
C ARG A 133 -0.79 -3.79 7.54
N ALA A 134 -0.40 -4.91 6.95
CA ALA A 134 0.60 -4.95 5.88
C ALA A 134 0.21 -4.08 4.67
N GLN A 135 -1.09 -3.87 4.42
CA GLN A 135 -1.60 -2.93 3.42
C GLN A 135 -1.08 -1.49 3.57
N MET A 136 -0.77 -1.03 4.79
CA MET A 136 -0.21 0.31 5.01
C MET A 136 1.18 0.48 4.38
N ILE A 137 1.95 -0.61 4.27
CA ILE A 137 3.23 -0.63 3.56
C ILE A 137 2.98 -0.36 2.08
N THR A 138 2.00 -1.04 1.49
CA THR A 138 1.61 -0.83 0.09
C THR A 138 1.12 0.58 -0.16
N PHE A 139 0.33 1.15 0.75
CA PHE A 139 -0.09 2.54 0.66
C PHE A 139 1.12 3.50 0.66
N ALA A 140 2.05 3.35 1.59
CA ALA A 140 3.22 4.21 1.70
C ALA A 140 4.17 4.07 0.49
N LEU A 141 4.41 2.85 0.03
CA LEU A 141 5.26 2.59 -1.15
C LEU A 141 4.61 3.07 -2.45
N THR A 142 3.29 2.97 -2.59
CA THR A 142 2.55 3.58 -3.72
C THR A 142 2.67 5.10 -3.70
N CYS A 143 2.58 5.74 -2.53
CA CYS A 143 2.79 7.18 -2.40
C CYS A 143 4.22 7.59 -2.78
N LEU A 144 5.21 6.79 -2.42
CA LEU A 144 6.62 6.98 -2.80
C LEU A 144 6.83 6.83 -4.30
N GLU A 145 6.26 5.79 -4.90
CA GLU A 145 6.30 5.55 -6.33
C GLU A 145 5.72 6.74 -7.10
N LEU A 146 4.50 7.17 -6.76
CA LEU A 146 3.86 8.32 -7.41
C LEU A 146 4.70 9.60 -7.25
N TYR A 147 5.30 9.81 -6.08
CA TYR A 147 6.20 10.93 -5.84
C TYR A 147 7.44 10.88 -6.76
N TRP A 148 8.07 9.71 -6.90
CA TRP A 148 9.23 9.52 -7.77
C TRP A 148 8.87 9.63 -9.25
N LEU A 149 7.74 9.05 -9.65
CA LEU A 149 7.21 9.10 -11.00
C LEU A 149 6.91 10.54 -11.42
N HIS A 150 6.23 11.30 -10.55
CA HIS A 150 5.96 12.71 -10.78
C HIS A 150 7.25 13.54 -10.93
N GLY A 151 8.27 13.25 -10.11
CA GLY A 151 9.58 13.88 -10.21
C GLY A 151 10.32 13.52 -11.49
N TYR A 152 10.21 12.27 -11.93
CA TYR A 152 10.83 11.74 -13.13
C TYR A 152 10.23 12.33 -14.41
N LEU A 153 8.91 12.31 -14.55
CA LEU A 153 8.20 12.84 -15.72
C LEU A 153 8.42 14.35 -15.91
N ARG A 154 8.66 15.10 -14.82
CA ARG A 154 9.00 16.53 -14.86
C ARG A 154 10.50 16.81 -15.06
N GLY A 155 11.33 15.78 -15.25
CA GLY A 155 12.77 15.91 -15.41
C GLY A 155 13.51 16.40 -14.16
N ARG A 156 12.88 16.37 -12.98
CA ARG A 156 13.42 16.92 -11.73
C ARG A 156 14.22 15.92 -10.90
N SER A 157 13.96 14.63 -11.08
CA SER A 157 14.59 13.57 -10.29
C SER A 157 14.78 12.31 -11.12
N ARG A 158 15.83 11.54 -10.78
CA ARG A 158 16.08 10.20 -11.33
C ARG A 158 15.89 9.10 -10.28
N ALA A 159 15.25 9.42 -9.15
CA ALA A 159 15.03 8.48 -8.05
C ALA A 159 14.28 7.21 -8.48
N LEU A 160 13.40 7.32 -9.49
CA LEU A 160 12.68 6.18 -10.07
C LEU A 160 13.60 5.07 -10.60
N ASN A 161 14.87 5.36 -10.91
CA ASN A 161 15.84 4.33 -11.29
C ASN A 161 16.12 3.33 -10.16
N PHE A 162 15.89 3.70 -8.90
CA PHE A 162 16.03 2.83 -7.73
C PHE A 162 14.76 2.03 -7.43
N PHE A 163 13.69 2.22 -8.19
CA PHE A 163 12.42 1.53 -7.97
C PHE A 163 12.52 0.00 -7.99
N PRO A 164 13.37 -0.66 -8.81
CA PRO A 164 13.54 -2.11 -8.72
C PRO A 164 13.97 -2.59 -7.32
N PHE A 165 14.78 -1.83 -6.58
CA PHE A 165 15.15 -2.17 -5.19
C PHE A 165 13.97 -2.01 -4.23
N VAL A 166 13.14 -0.98 -4.45
CA VAL A 166 11.88 -0.83 -3.72
C VAL A 166 10.96 -2.00 -4.01
N MET A 167 10.91 -2.49 -5.25
CA MET A 167 10.09 -3.63 -5.65
C MET A 167 10.56 -4.93 -4.99
N VAL A 168 11.88 -5.17 -4.86
CA VAL A 168 12.41 -6.30 -4.07
C VAL A 168 11.86 -6.21 -2.64
N LEU A 169 12.00 -5.06 -1.99
CA LEU A 169 11.53 -4.89 -0.63
C LEU A 169 9.99 -5.06 -0.53
N TRP A 170 9.25 -4.47 -1.46
CA TRP A 170 7.78 -4.51 -1.50
C TRP A 170 7.26 -5.93 -1.65
N ALA A 171 7.78 -6.70 -2.61
CA ALA A 171 7.35 -8.06 -2.87
C ALA A 171 7.57 -9.01 -1.68
N ASN A 172 8.53 -8.69 -0.80
CA ASN A 172 8.77 -9.44 0.43
C ASN A 172 7.91 -8.96 1.61
N LEU A 173 7.42 -7.72 1.58
CA LEU A 173 6.62 -7.13 2.67
C LEU A 173 5.11 -7.32 2.47
N HIS A 174 4.59 -7.19 1.25
CA HIS A 174 3.15 -7.27 1.00
C HIS A 174 2.83 -7.58 -0.47
N GLY A 175 1.76 -8.36 -0.68
CA GLY A 175 1.27 -8.80 -2.00
C GLY A 175 0.72 -7.69 -2.91
N GLY A 176 0.52 -6.50 -2.34
CA GLY A 176 0.12 -5.28 -3.05
C GLY A 176 1.18 -4.71 -3.99
N TRP A 177 2.35 -5.34 -4.13
CA TRP A 177 3.40 -4.96 -5.08
C TRP A 177 2.89 -4.83 -6.53
N VAL A 178 1.80 -5.52 -6.89
CA VAL A 178 1.15 -5.43 -8.20
C VAL A 178 0.73 -4.01 -8.55
N ILE A 179 0.33 -3.21 -7.55
CA ILE A 179 -0.08 -1.81 -7.73
C ILE A 179 1.05 -0.99 -8.36
N GLY A 180 2.32 -1.31 -8.08
CA GLY A 180 3.45 -0.64 -8.72
C GLY A 180 3.46 -0.82 -10.24
N PHE A 181 3.10 -2.01 -10.73
CA PHE A 181 3.01 -2.22 -12.18
C PHE A 181 1.85 -1.48 -12.82
N VAL A 182 0.78 -1.20 -12.08
CA VAL A 182 -0.34 -0.39 -12.57
C VAL A 182 0.14 1.04 -12.87
N TRP A 183 0.83 1.69 -11.93
CA TRP A 183 1.29 3.07 -12.12
C TRP A 183 2.42 3.18 -13.13
N LEU A 184 3.38 2.25 -13.12
CA LEU A 184 4.39 2.16 -14.18
C LEU A 184 3.76 1.95 -15.57
N GLY A 185 2.72 1.11 -15.66
CA GLY A 185 1.99 0.85 -16.89
C GLY A 185 1.26 2.09 -17.41
N VAL A 186 0.56 2.81 -16.53
CA VAL A 186 -0.10 4.09 -16.87
C VAL A 186 0.92 5.12 -17.36
N ALA A 187 2.07 5.23 -16.69
CA ALA A 187 3.13 6.15 -17.10
C ALA A 187 3.78 5.78 -18.45
N LEU A 188 3.99 4.49 -18.67
CA LEU A 188 4.55 4.02 -19.94
C LEU A 188 3.56 4.24 -21.09
N ALA A 189 2.28 3.94 -20.86
CA ALA A 189 1.22 4.18 -21.84
C ALA A 189 1.05 5.67 -22.16
N SER A 190 1.11 6.54 -21.15
CA SER A 190 1.01 7.99 -21.37
C SER A 190 2.20 8.53 -22.16
N GLU A 191 3.43 8.12 -21.85
CA GLU A 191 4.62 8.53 -22.60
C GLU A 191 4.66 7.94 -24.03
N LEU A 192 4.14 6.73 -24.24
CA LEU A 192 3.97 6.15 -25.58
C LEU A 192 2.97 6.95 -26.42
N PHE A 193 1.84 7.32 -25.83
CA PHE A 193 0.83 8.15 -26.49
C PHE A 193 1.40 9.52 -26.85
N MET A 194 2.12 10.17 -25.93
CA MET A 194 2.76 11.45 -26.17
C MET A 194 3.84 11.36 -27.25
N TRP A 195 4.65 10.30 -27.24
CA TRP A 195 5.63 10.06 -28.30
C TRP A 195 4.99 9.86 -29.68
N ALA A 196 3.86 9.16 -29.74
CA ALA A 196 3.12 8.96 -30.99
C ALA A 196 2.51 10.27 -31.53
N TRP A 197 2.10 11.17 -30.63
CA TRP A 197 1.51 12.47 -30.97
C TRP A 197 2.56 13.52 -31.37
N ASP A 198 3.69 13.56 -30.66
CA ASP A 198 4.79 14.51 -30.87
C ASP A 198 6.12 13.77 -31.04
N GLN A 199 6.38 13.34 -32.27
CA GLN A 199 7.57 12.56 -32.62
C GLN A 199 8.87 13.39 -32.62
N ASP A 200 8.75 14.72 -32.70
CA ASP A 200 9.89 15.63 -32.77
C ASP A 200 10.53 15.85 -31.39
N ASN A 201 9.82 15.51 -30.30
CA ASN A 201 10.34 15.63 -28.95
C ASN A 201 11.09 14.35 -28.49
N PRO A 202 12.45 14.39 -28.40
CA PRO A 202 13.23 13.22 -28.02
C PRO A 202 13.06 12.81 -26.55
N ALA A 203 12.47 13.67 -25.70
CA ALA A 203 12.26 13.38 -24.29
C ALA A 203 11.31 12.18 -24.09
N HIS A 204 10.22 12.12 -24.86
CA HIS A 204 9.23 11.04 -24.75
C HIS A 204 9.84 9.68 -25.08
N ARG A 205 10.64 9.59 -26.15
CA ARG A 205 11.36 8.36 -26.50
C ARG A 205 12.33 7.91 -25.41
N MET A 206 13.05 8.85 -24.78
CA MET A 206 13.95 8.54 -23.66
C MET A 206 13.18 8.07 -22.43
N HIS A 207 12.05 8.71 -22.11
CA HIS A 207 11.18 8.33 -21.00
C HIS A 207 10.61 6.93 -21.20
N VAL A 208 10.04 6.62 -22.37
CA VAL A 208 9.54 5.29 -22.73
C VAL A 208 10.63 4.24 -22.55
N ARG A 209 11.82 4.46 -23.12
CA ARG A 209 12.92 3.47 -23.02
C ARG A 209 13.30 3.20 -21.57
N ARG A 210 13.44 4.24 -20.76
CA ARG A 210 13.83 4.10 -19.35
C ARG A 210 12.73 3.49 -18.49
N LEU A 211 11.48 3.90 -18.69
CA LEU A 211 10.34 3.29 -18.01
C LEU A 211 10.24 1.81 -18.36
N ALA A 212 10.42 1.43 -19.63
CA ALA A 212 10.45 0.02 -20.04
C ALA A 212 11.58 -0.76 -19.33
N VAL A 213 12.79 -0.19 -19.23
CA VAL A 213 13.90 -0.81 -18.50
C VAL A 213 13.61 -0.94 -17.01
N ILE A 214 13.06 0.10 -16.37
CA ILE A 214 12.68 0.08 -14.95
C ILE A 214 11.59 -0.95 -14.70
N THR A 215 10.57 -1.02 -15.56
CA THR A 215 9.50 -2.01 -15.48
C THR A 215 10.05 -3.42 -15.63
N ALA A 216 10.89 -3.68 -16.64
CA ALA A 216 11.51 -4.99 -16.84
C ALA A 216 12.38 -5.40 -15.64
N ALA A 217 13.22 -4.49 -15.13
CA ALA A 217 14.03 -4.74 -13.94
C ALA A 217 13.15 -4.98 -12.70
N SER A 218 12.03 -4.27 -12.57
CA SER A 218 11.08 -4.46 -11.46
C SER A 218 10.34 -5.80 -11.55
N VAL A 219 10.04 -6.29 -12.77
CA VAL A 219 9.51 -7.66 -12.95
C VAL A 219 10.49 -8.66 -12.36
N PHE A 220 11.78 -8.62 -12.73
CA PHE A 220 12.77 -9.53 -12.16
C PHE A 220 13.00 -9.33 -10.65
N ALA A 221 12.84 -8.10 -10.15
CA ALA A 221 12.96 -7.80 -8.72
C ALA A 221 11.92 -8.53 -7.86
N VAL A 222 10.69 -8.73 -8.35
CA VAL A 222 9.64 -9.48 -7.62
C VAL A 222 10.04 -10.94 -7.39
N ALA A 223 10.81 -11.54 -8.30
CA ALA A 223 11.31 -12.91 -8.14
C ALA A 223 12.39 -13.03 -7.04
N VAL A 224 12.90 -11.92 -6.49
CA VAL A 224 13.84 -11.91 -5.35
C VAL A 224 13.05 -12.08 -4.05
N THR A 225 12.33 -13.19 -3.95
CA THR A 225 11.56 -13.64 -2.79
C THR A 225 11.81 -15.13 -2.56
N PRO A 226 11.61 -15.66 -1.35
CA PRO A 226 11.68 -17.11 -1.09
C PRO A 226 10.72 -17.93 -1.95
N HIS A 227 9.65 -17.29 -2.45
CA HIS A 227 8.61 -17.89 -3.29
C HIS A 227 8.92 -17.82 -4.79
N LEU A 228 9.93 -17.06 -5.22
CA LEU A 228 10.37 -16.95 -6.61
C LEU A 228 9.19 -16.67 -7.56
N PHE A 229 8.93 -17.57 -8.51
CA PHE A 229 7.89 -17.43 -9.52
C PHE A 229 6.48 -17.79 -9.03
N SER A 230 6.33 -18.45 -7.87
CA SER A 230 5.00 -18.79 -7.34
C SER A 230 4.23 -17.57 -6.84
N LEU A 231 4.92 -16.43 -6.66
CA LEU A 231 4.31 -15.18 -6.23
C LEU A 231 3.52 -14.48 -7.36
N TYR A 232 3.89 -14.64 -8.63
CA TYR A 232 3.19 -13.97 -9.75
C TYR A 232 1.72 -14.39 -9.95
N PRO A 233 1.33 -15.68 -9.86
CA PRO A 233 -0.07 -16.05 -10.00
C PRO A 233 -0.93 -15.65 -8.80
N TYR A 234 -0.33 -15.42 -7.63
CA TYR A 234 -1.05 -15.20 -6.38
C TYR A 234 -2.12 -14.08 -6.46
N PRO A 235 -1.82 -12.86 -6.94
CA PRO A 235 -2.82 -11.79 -7.03
C PRO A 235 -4.04 -12.14 -7.88
N PHE A 236 -3.83 -12.91 -8.95
CA PHE A 236 -4.90 -13.35 -9.84
C PHE A 236 -5.76 -14.43 -9.19
N GLN A 237 -5.16 -15.30 -8.37
CA GLN A 237 -5.88 -16.31 -7.59
C GLN A 237 -6.73 -15.67 -6.49
N THR A 238 -6.19 -14.66 -5.79
CA THR A 238 -6.91 -13.89 -4.77
C THR A 238 -8.11 -13.16 -5.37
N GLN A 239 -7.89 -12.45 -6.49
CA GLN A 239 -8.98 -11.75 -7.19
C GLN A 239 -10.03 -12.71 -7.75
N GLY A 240 -9.65 -13.92 -8.17
CA GLY A 240 -10.58 -14.95 -8.66
C GLY A 240 -11.34 -15.70 -7.56
N SER A 241 -10.99 -15.52 -6.29
CA SER A 241 -11.59 -16.26 -5.18
C SER A 241 -12.99 -15.76 -4.83
N VAL A 242 -14.00 -16.57 -5.15
CA VAL A 242 -15.41 -16.29 -4.83
C VAL A 242 -15.63 -16.15 -3.31
N ALA A 243 -14.85 -16.87 -2.49
CA ALA A 243 -14.94 -16.79 -1.04
C ALA A 243 -14.46 -15.42 -0.54
N GLN A 244 -13.29 -14.97 -1.00
CA GLN A 244 -12.74 -13.67 -0.61
C GLN A 244 -13.64 -12.52 -1.08
N GLN A 245 -14.12 -12.56 -2.33
CA GLN A 245 -15.06 -11.56 -2.84
C GLN A 245 -16.38 -11.47 -2.06
N LYS A 246 -16.82 -12.56 -1.40
CA LYS A 246 -18.08 -12.60 -0.64
C LYS A 246 -17.92 -12.29 0.84
N LEU A 247 -16.75 -12.49 1.41
CA LEU A 247 -16.51 -12.39 2.85
C LEU A 247 -15.76 -11.12 3.23
N ILE A 248 -14.96 -10.58 2.32
CA ILE A 248 -14.19 -9.36 2.56
C ILE A 248 -15.08 -8.14 2.31
N VAL A 249 -15.62 -7.58 3.41
CA VAL A 249 -16.59 -6.46 3.39
C VAL A 249 -16.03 -5.22 2.68
N GLU A 250 -14.73 -4.95 2.83
CA GLU A 250 -14.06 -3.80 2.22
C GLU A 250 -13.96 -3.87 0.69
N TRP A 251 -14.21 -5.03 0.07
CA TRP A 251 -14.20 -5.18 -1.40
C TRP A 251 -15.58 -4.93 -2.02
N PHE A 252 -16.61 -4.73 -1.21
CA PHE A 252 -17.93 -4.41 -1.71
C PHE A 252 -17.99 -2.98 -2.24
N SER A 253 -18.65 -2.82 -3.39
CA SER A 253 -18.96 -1.49 -3.92
C SER A 253 -19.88 -0.74 -2.96
N SER A 254 -19.75 0.58 -2.93
CA SER A 254 -20.53 1.49 -2.09
C SER A 254 -22.00 1.57 -2.54
N CYS A 255 -22.76 0.48 -2.47
CA CYS A 255 -24.19 0.45 -2.81
C CYS A 255 -25.09 0.77 -1.59
N TRP A 256 -24.54 1.36 -0.53
CA TRP A 256 -25.21 1.55 0.76
C TRP A 256 -26.25 2.69 0.81
N TRP A 257 -26.59 3.35 -0.31
CA TRP A 257 -27.59 4.43 -0.34
C TRP A 257 -28.83 4.17 -1.19
N ALA A 258 -28.92 3.05 -1.93
CA ALA A 258 -30.13 2.71 -2.65
C ALA A 258 -31.04 1.85 -1.77
N ALA A 259 -32.15 2.43 -1.34
CA ALA A 259 -33.27 1.73 -0.72
C ALA A 259 -33.92 0.75 -1.73
N SER A 260 -33.24 -0.35 -2.03
CA SER A 260 -33.73 -1.46 -2.84
C SER A 260 -32.99 -2.73 -2.41
N PRO A 261 -33.70 -3.84 -2.12
CA PRO A 261 -33.04 -5.08 -1.76
C PRO A 261 -32.23 -5.56 -2.97
N CYS A 262 -30.91 -5.72 -2.82
CA CYS A 262 -30.16 -6.54 -3.76
C CYS A 262 -30.86 -7.91 -3.83
N ALA A 263 -31.48 -8.17 -4.98
CA ALA A 263 -32.26 -9.36 -5.22
C ALA A 263 -31.45 -10.62 -4.86
N GLY A 264 -31.97 -11.36 -3.88
CA GLY A 264 -31.85 -12.80 -3.76
C GLY A 264 -30.47 -13.38 -3.51
N ARG A 265 -29.99 -13.31 -2.25
CA ARG A 265 -29.19 -14.42 -1.70
C ARG A 265 -29.66 -14.71 -0.28
N ARG A 266 -30.56 -15.69 -0.18
CA ARG A 266 -30.91 -16.34 1.09
C ARG A 266 -29.60 -16.82 1.73
N PHE A 267 -29.31 -16.32 2.93
CA PHE A 267 -28.55 -17.09 3.91
C PHE A 267 -29.30 -18.41 4.08
N THR A 268 -28.82 -19.45 3.39
CA THR A 268 -29.15 -20.81 3.79
C THR A 268 -28.21 -21.11 4.93
N SER A 269 -28.80 -21.11 6.11
CA SER A 269 -28.33 -21.74 7.33
C SER A 269 -27.50 -22.99 7.04
N PHE A 270 -26.25 -23.00 7.48
CA PHE A 270 -25.55 -24.23 7.80
C PHE A 270 -25.62 -24.39 9.32
N CYS A 271 -26.29 -25.49 9.72
CA CYS A 271 -26.24 -26.07 11.06
C CYS A 271 -24.79 -26.43 11.46
#